data_AF-A0A5K1ABN5-F1
#
_entry.id   AF-A0A5K1ABN5-F1
#
_cell.length_a   1.000
_cell.length_b   1.000
_cell.length_c   1.000
_cell.angle_alpha   90.00
_cell.angle_beta   90.00
_cell.angle_gamma   90.00
#
_symmetry.space_group_name_H-M   'P 1'
#
loop_
_entity.id
_entity.type
_entity.pdbx_description
1 polymer ?
#
loop_
_entity_poly.entity_id
_entity_poly.type
_entity_poly.pdbx_seq_one_letter_code
_entity_poly.pdbx_strand_id
1 'polypeptide(L)'
;FYIMHLEGRALQFSTITHHASVTQCLGSIGGEDWYLGVAKASIVDKDEVNDKVKMEDVQKSKCGHYYLPPIPDDVRVFRISGPKFVKLNKGTWHAGPLFRKREMDFYNLELSNTN
;
A
#
# COMPACT_ATOMS: atom_id res chain seq x y z
N PHE A 1 -10.57 -12.55 4.60
CA PHE A 1 -11.27 -11.25 4.43
C PHE A 1 -11.81 -10.81 5.77
N TYR A 2 -11.81 -9.51 6.05
CA TYR A 2 -12.34 -8.95 7.29
C TYR A 2 -12.84 -7.52 7.04
N ILE A 3 -13.68 -7.01 7.95
CA ILE A 3 -14.01 -5.59 7.99
C ILE A 3 -12.94 -4.91 8.84
N MET A 4 -12.26 -3.92 8.26
CA MET A 4 -11.24 -3.14 8.93
C MET A 4 -11.85 -1.83 9.43
N HIS A 5 -12.02 -1.72 10.74
CA HIS A 5 -12.44 -0.49 11.40
C HIS A 5 -11.23 0.42 11.65
N LEU A 6 -11.26 1.65 11.17
CA LEU A 6 -10.18 2.63 11.36
C LEU A 6 -10.73 3.87 12.07
N GLU A 7 -10.03 4.34 13.10
CA GLU A 7 -10.34 5.57 13.84
C GLU A 7 -9.11 6.50 13.89
N GLY A 8 -9.34 7.81 14.03
CA GLY A 8 -8.31 8.78 14.44
C GLY A 8 -7.17 8.96 13.43
N ARG A 9 -7.38 8.65 12.15
CA ARG A 9 -6.38 8.80 11.09
C ARG A 9 -6.27 10.26 10.66
N ALA A 10 -5.12 10.89 10.91
CA ALA A 10 -4.82 12.18 10.32
C ALA A 10 -4.71 12.06 8.78
N LEU A 11 -5.09 13.12 8.05
CA LEU A 11 -5.00 13.17 6.58
C LEU A 11 -3.56 13.45 6.12
N GLN A 12 -2.61 12.68 6.62
CA GLN A 12 -1.17 12.75 6.34
C GLN A 12 -0.53 11.38 6.57
N PHE A 13 0.64 11.16 5.98
CA PHE A 13 1.45 9.97 6.24
C PHE A 13 2.93 10.30 6.08
N SER A 14 3.77 9.64 6.87
CA SER A 14 5.23 9.64 6.73
C SER A 14 5.79 8.24 6.46
N THR A 15 4.92 7.22 6.49
CA THR A 15 5.25 5.82 6.21
C THR A 15 4.36 5.28 5.10
N ILE A 16 4.91 4.35 4.33
CA ILE A 16 4.25 3.69 3.20
C ILE A 16 4.66 2.20 3.24
N THR A 17 3.75 1.30 2.88
CA THR A 17 3.96 -0.15 2.99
C THR A 17 3.70 -0.86 1.67
N HIS A 18 4.19 -2.10 1.53
CA HIS A 18 3.91 -2.97 0.40
C HIS A 18 3.78 -4.43 0.84
N HIS A 19 2.97 -5.20 0.12
CA HIS A 19 2.85 -6.64 0.32
C HIS A 19 3.50 -7.39 -0.85
N ALA A 20 4.57 -8.13 -0.59
CA ALA A 20 5.31 -8.82 -1.65
C ALA A 20 4.63 -10.10 -2.15
N SER A 21 3.91 -10.80 -1.27
CA SER A 21 3.37 -12.13 -1.58
C SER A 21 1.92 -12.10 -2.06
N VAL A 22 1.20 -11.01 -1.81
CA VAL A 22 -0.26 -10.94 -2.01
C VAL A 22 -0.71 -9.63 -2.65
N THR A 23 -1.87 -9.70 -3.30
CA THR A 23 -2.66 -8.52 -3.65
C THR A 23 -3.56 -8.16 -2.48
N GLN A 24 -3.92 -6.90 -2.38
CA GLN A 24 -4.92 -6.41 -1.42
C GLN A 24 -6.04 -5.69 -2.17
N CYS A 25 -7.28 -5.86 -1.75
CA CYS A 25 -8.41 -5.10 -2.28
C CYS A 25 -9.11 -4.34 -1.15
N LEU A 26 -9.34 -3.05 -1.39
CA LEU A 26 -9.93 -2.11 -0.43
C LEU A 26 -11.16 -1.43 -1.02
N GLY A 27 -12.19 -1.26 -0.19
CA GLY A 27 -13.37 -0.45 -0.51
C GLY A 27 -14.05 0.06 0.76
N SER A 28 -14.42 1.33 0.79
CA SER A 28 -15.12 1.94 1.94
C SER A 28 -16.53 1.39 2.08
N ILE A 29 -16.95 1.09 3.30
CA ILE A 29 -18.37 0.83 3.60
C ILE A 29 -19.12 2.17 3.55
N GLY A 30 -20.23 2.23 2.79
CA GLY A 30 -21.04 3.44 2.62
C GLY A 30 -20.64 4.36 1.46
N GLY A 31 -19.52 4.09 0.77
CA GLY A 31 -19.14 4.81 -0.46
C GLY A 31 -18.64 6.25 -0.25
N GLU A 32 -18.16 6.55 0.96
CA GLU A 32 -17.59 7.85 1.31
C GLU A 32 -16.24 8.09 0.63
N ASP A 33 -15.87 9.36 0.44
CA ASP A 33 -14.56 9.71 -0.13
C ASP A 33 -13.42 9.28 0.80
N TRP A 34 -12.46 8.55 0.23
CA TRP A 34 -11.21 8.17 0.87
C TRP A 34 -10.03 8.35 -0.08
N TYR A 35 -8.83 8.29 0.47
CA TYR A 35 -7.59 8.61 -0.23
C TYR A 35 -6.56 7.52 -0.03
N LEU A 36 -5.73 7.33 -1.05
CA LEU A 36 -4.64 6.37 -1.04
C LEU A 36 -3.41 6.98 -1.70
N GLY A 37 -2.34 7.14 -0.93
CA GLY A 37 -1.02 7.39 -1.50
C GLY A 37 -0.49 6.09 -2.08
N VAL A 38 0.05 6.10 -3.30
CA VAL A 38 0.63 4.93 -3.95
C VAL A 38 1.94 5.26 -4.66
N ALA A 39 2.82 4.27 -4.77
CA ALA A 39 4.00 4.31 -5.62
C ALA A 39 4.22 2.95 -6.31
N LYS A 40 5.00 2.95 -7.39
CA LYS A 40 5.27 1.75 -8.20
C LYS A 40 5.95 0.67 -7.37
N ALA A 41 5.58 -0.59 -7.62
CA ALA A 41 6.27 -1.71 -7.00
C ALA A 41 7.77 -1.71 -7.33
N SER A 42 8.57 -2.05 -6.33
CA SER A 42 10.04 -2.05 -6.41
C SER A 42 10.64 -3.24 -5.68
N ILE A 43 9.95 -4.38 -5.72
CA ILE A 43 10.50 -5.66 -5.27
C ILE A 43 11.59 -6.06 -6.26
N VAL A 44 12.73 -6.50 -5.72
CA VAL A 44 13.89 -6.90 -6.51
C VAL A 44 14.01 -8.42 -6.44
N ASP A 45 14.05 -9.07 -7.61
CA ASP A 45 14.44 -10.47 -7.67
C ASP A 45 15.97 -10.59 -7.62
N LYS A 46 16.48 -11.66 -6.99
CA LYS A 46 17.93 -11.87 -6.84
C LYS A 46 18.64 -11.99 -8.18
N ASP A 47 17.92 -12.48 -9.19
CA ASP A 47 18.44 -12.73 -10.54
C ASP A 47 18.36 -11.48 -11.45
N GLU A 48 17.67 -10.41 -11.02
CA GLU A 48 17.53 -9.16 -11.77
C GLU A 48 18.53 -8.07 -11.35
N VAL A 49 19.43 -8.37 -10.42
CA VAL A 49 20.47 -7.43 -10.00
C VAL A 49 21.58 -7.36 -11.04
N ASN A 50 21.29 -6.66 -12.13
CA ASN A 50 22.22 -6.26 -13.16
C ASN A 50 22.61 -4.78 -12.96
N ASP A 51 23.52 -4.26 -13.80
CA ASP A 51 24.17 -2.92 -13.75
C ASP A 51 23.28 -1.68 -13.51
N LYS A 52 21.95 -1.81 -13.45
CA LYS A 52 20.98 -0.74 -13.19
C LYS A 52 20.57 -0.58 -11.72
N VAL A 53 20.72 -1.62 -10.90
CA VAL A 53 20.34 -1.58 -9.48
C VAL A 53 21.59 -1.69 -8.64
N LYS A 54 21.96 -0.61 -7.95
CA LYS A 54 23.09 -0.66 -7.04
C LYS A 54 22.71 -1.47 -5.81
N MET A 55 23.49 -2.50 -5.49
CA MET A 55 23.26 -3.34 -4.32
C MET A 55 23.24 -2.56 -2.99
N GLU A 56 23.90 -1.40 -2.92
CA GLU A 56 23.92 -0.52 -1.74
C GLU A 56 22.56 0.11 -1.42
N ASP A 57 21.70 0.28 -2.42
CA ASP A 57 20.37 0.89 -2.27
C ASP A 57 19.28 -0.15 -1.93
N VAL A 58 19.59 -1.43 -2.11
CA VAL A 58 18.65 -2.54 -1.91
C VAL A 58 18.49 -2.83 -0.42
N GLN A 59 17.23 -2.83 0.04
CA GLN A 59 16.88 -3.18 1.41
C GLN A 59 16.24 -4.56 1.48
N LYS A 60 16.42 -5.23 2.64
CA LYS A 60 15.79 -6.51 2.94
C LYS A 60 14.64 -6.31 3.92
N SER A 61 13.47 -6.83 3.58
CA SER A 61 12.29 -6.79 4.45
C SER A 61 12.40 -7.79 5.60
N LYS A 62 11.53 -7.64 6.60
CA LYS A 62 11.41 -8.60 7.71
C LYS A 62 10.96 -9.98 7.24
N CYS A 63 10.18 -10.07 6.17
CA CYS A 63 9.73 -11.33 5.57
C CYS A 63 10.69 -11.89 4.50
N GLY A 64 11.87 -11.29 4.35
CA GLY A 64 12.99 -11.87 3.62
C GLY A 64 13.09 -11.51 2.13
N HIS A 65 12.14 -10.77 1.57
CA HIS A 65 12.23 -10.23 0.22
C HIS A 65 13.10 -8.97 0.15
N TYR A 66 13.64 -8.69 -1.03
CA TYR A 66 14.44 -7.50 -1.31
C TYR A 66 13.60 -6.45 -2.04
N TYR A 67 13.88 -5.18 -1.79
CA TYR A 67 13.18 -4.07 -2.43
C TYR A 67 14.04 -2.80 -2.45
N LEU A 68 13.71 -1.87 -3.35
CA LEU A 68 14.18 -0.49 -3.29
C LEU A 68 13.12 0.37 -2.58
N PRO A 69 13.47 1.23 -1.62
CA PRO A 69 12.51 2.17 -1.03
C PRO A 69 11.86 3.05 -2.11
N PRO A 70 10.60 3.47 -1.92
CA PRO A 70 9.94 4.34 -2.90
C PRO A 70 10.58 5.73 -2.86
N ILE A 71 10.79 6.32 -4.04
CA ILE A 71 11.23 7.72 -4.15
C ILE A 71 10.02 8.59 -3.75
N PRO A 72 10.15 9.50 -2.77
CA PRO A 72 9.04 10.34 -2.32
C PRO A 72 8.35 11.11 -3.46
N ASP A 73 9.13 11.61 -4.42
CA ASP A 73 8.62 12.37 -5.57
C ASP A 73 7.79 11.53 -6.55
N ASP A 74 7.89 10.20 -6.48
CA ASP A 74 7.08 9.28 -7.29
C ASP A 74 5.74 8.92 -6.65
N VAL A 75 5.53 9.31 -5.38
CA VAL A 75 4.26 9.04 -4.69
C VAL A 75 3.16 9.87 -5.34
N ARG A 76 2.02 9.21 -5.62
CA ARG A 76 0.80 9.84 -6.12
C ARG A 76 -0.34 9.54 -5.18
N VAL A 77 -1.15 10.55 -4.89
CA VAL A 77 -2.35 10.38 -4.05
C VAL A 77 -3.57 10.36 -4.94
N PHE A 78 -4.37 9.32 -4.80
CA PHE A 78 -5.66 9.20 -5.46
C PHE A 78 -6.79 9.46 -4.48
N ARG A 79 -7.84 10.12 -4.96
CA ARG A 79 -9.15 10.18 -4.30
C ARG A 79 -10.05 9.11 -4.89
N ILE A 80 -10.61 8.28 -4.03
CA ILE A 80 -11.56 7.23 -4.37
C ILE A 80 -12.92 7.69 -3.84
N SER A 81 -13.89 7.81 -4.74
CA SER A 81 -15.24 8.27 -4.44
C SER A 81 -16.28 7.20 -4.70
N GLY A 82 -17.37 7.20 -3.92
CA GLY A 82 -18.49 6.28 -4.14
C GLY A 82 -18.14 4.81 -3.88
N PRO A 83 -18.96 3.86 -4.37
CA PRO A 83 -18.83 2.44 -4.08
C PRO A 83 -17.77 1.77 -4.97
N LYS A 84 -16.53 2.31 -4.96
CA LYS A 84 -15.42 1.78 -5.74
C LYS A 84 -14.51 0.92 -4.88
N PHE A 85 -14.03 -0.16 -5.48
CA PHE A 85 -12.97 -1.00 -4.94
C PHE A 85 -11.67 -0.76 -5.68
N VAL A 86 -10.56 -0.77 -4.95
CA VAL A 86 -9.22 -0.68 -5.51
C VAL A 86 -8.48 -1.97 -5.21
N LYS A 87 -7.97 -2.63 -6.25
CA LYS A 87 -7.05 -3.76 -6.12
C LYS A 87 -5.60 -3.27 -6.27
N LEU A 88 -4.80 -3.47 -5.24
CA LEU A 88 -3.36 -3.27 -5.25
C LEU A 88 -2.67 -4.54 -5.72
N ASN A 89 -1.83 -4.41 -6.74
CA ASN A 89 -0.99 -5.52 -7.21
C ASN A 89 0.13 -5.78 -6.19
N LYS A 90 0.71 -6.99 -6.23
CA LYS A 90 1.86 -7.37 -5.40
C LYS A 90 2.97 -6.32 -5.50
N GLY A 91 3.51 -5.94 -4.35
CA GLY A 91 4.59 -4.96 -4.22
C GLY A 91 4.20 -3.51 -4.40
N THR A 92 2.95 -3.18 -4.75
CA THR A 92 2.51 -1.79 -4.85
C THR A 92 2.66 -1.11 -3.49
N TRP A 93 3.47 -0.05 -3.45
CA TRP A 93 3.56 0.78 -2.26
C TRP A 93 2.24 1.52 -2.07
N HIS A 94 1.75 1.55 -0.84
CA HIS A 94 0.53 2.26 -0.51
C HIS A 94 0.53 2.80 0.93
N ALA A 95 -0.13 3.95 1.11
CA ALA A 95 -0.35 4.62 2.38
C ALA A 95 -1.83 5.01 2.49
N GLY A 96 -2.51 4.40 3.45
CA GLY A 96 -3.94 4.53 3.65
C GLY A 96 -4.60 3.19 3.98
N PRO A 97 -5.93 3.12 3.98
CA PRO A 97 -6.86 4.18 3.62
C PRO A 97 -6.75 5.43 4.51
N LEU A 98 -6.86 6.61 3.91
CA LEU A 98 -6.95 7.90 4.60
C LEU A 98 -8.32 8.53 4.33
N PHE A 99 -8.90 9.19 5.32
CA PHE A 99 -10.23 9.79 5.21
C PHE A 99 -10.36 10.97 6.18
N ARG A 100 -11.32 11.87 5.92
CA ARG A 100 -11.54 13.08 6.74
C ARG A 100 -12.44 12.84 7.96
N LYS A 101 -13.23 11.77 7.95
CA LYS A 101 -14.14 11.42 9.06
C LYS A 101 -13.35 10.94 10.28
N ARG A 102 -13.98 10.92 11.46
CA ARG A 102 -13.36 10.40 12.70
C ARG A 102 -13.04 8.91 12.60
N GLU A 103 -13.92 8.17 11.92
CA GLU A 103 -13.82 6.73 11.72
C GLU A 103 -14.39 6.33 10.36
N MET A 104 -13.98 5.17 9.87
CA MET A 104 -14.50 4.55 8.66
C MET A 104 -14.21 3.06 8.63
N ASP A 105 -15.18 2.28 8.15
CA ASP A 105 -15.01 0.85 7.91
C ASP A 105 -14.64 0.58 6.45
N PHE A 106 -13.78 -0.42 6.25
CA PHE A 106 -13.37 -0.88 4.92
C PHE A 106 -13.58 -2.39 4.77
N TYR A 107 -14.06 -2.79 3.61
CA TYR A 107 -13.86 -4.15 3.12
C TYR A 107 -12.37 -4.32 2.82
N ASN A 108 -11.70 -5.22 3.55
CA ASN A 108 -10.31 -5.57 3.28
C ASN A 108 -10.20 -7.04 2.85
N LEU A 109 -9.86 -7.24 1.57
CA LEU A 109 -9.71 -8.55 0.95
C LEU A 109 -8.22 -8.81 0.69
N GLU A 110 -7.59 -9.49 1.66
CA GLU A 110 -6.22 -10.00 1.59
C GLU A 110 -6.11 -11.33 2.35
N LEU A 111 -4.97 -12.01 2.23
CA LEU A 111 -4.65 -13.15 3.10
C LEU A 111 -4.31 -12.63 4.50
N SER A 112 -4.99 -13.15 5.53
CA SER A 112 -4.95 -12.65 6.91
C SER A 112 -3.60 -12.76 7.62
N ASN A 113 -2.56 -13.30 6.98
CA ASN A 113 -1.22 -13.52 7.53
C ASN A 113 -0.13 -12.66 6.86
N THR A 114 -0.49 -11.51 6.30
CA THR A 114 0.42 -10.68 5.47
C THR A 114 0.68 -9.26 5.98
N ASN A 115 0.21 -8.95 7.19
CA ASN A 115 0.50 -7.73 7.96
C ASN A 115 1.57 -7.97 9.01
#